data_AF-A0AB35HSH6-F1
#
_entry.id   AF-A0AB35HSH6-F1
#
_cell.length_a   1.000
_cell.length_b   1.000
_cell.length_c   1.000
_cell.angle_alpha   90.00
_cell.angle_beta   90.00
_cell.angle_gamma   90.00
#
_symmetry.space_group_name_H-M   'P 1'
#
loop_
_entity.id
_entity.type
_entity.pdbx_description
1 polymer ?
#
loop_
_entity_poly.entity_id
_entity_poly.type
_entity_poly.pdbx_seq_one_letter_code
_entity_poly.pdbx_strand_id
1 'polypeptide(L)'
;MSIITQKTSNSEKISTSVSDFFHRFHVASALKKSNAVHKRGFSVPVIFSFLLASIFTNGSTYRFYQKQKEQLSFSDKTFRNVLNDPHIHWQKLLILVAKSVITFLRPLTDDARKTT
;
A
#
# COMPACT_ATOMS: atom_id res chain seq x y z
N MET A 1 1.62 -36.19 -7.17
CA MET A 1 0.89 -34.98 -6.73
C MET A 1 1.36 -33.80 -7.57
N SER A 2 0.48 -33.18 -8.35
CA SER A 2 0.80 -31.96 -9.10
C SER A 2 0.72 -30.76 -8.16
N ILE A 3 1.88 -30.13 -7.90
CA ILE A 3 1.93 -28.82 -7.23
C ILE A 3 1.46 -27.78 -8.25
N ILE A 4 0.18 -27.43 -8.21
CA ILE A 4 -0.35 -26.32 -9.01
C ILE A 4 0.27 -25.05 -8.45
N THR A 5 1.07 -24.36 -9.26
CA THR A 5 1.72 -23.10 -8.89
C THR A 5 0.68 -21.98 -8.86
N GLN A 6 -0.10 -21.87 -7.78
CA GLN A 6 -1.11 -20.80 -7.57
C GLN A 6 -0.51 -19.44 -7.16
N LYS A 7 0.82 -19.26 -7.26
CA LYS A 7 1.49 -18.06 -6.73
C LYS A 7 1.26 -16.81 -7.59
N THR A 8 1.18 -16.95 -8.91
CA THR A 8 1.07 -15.82 -9.85
C THR A 8 -0.30 -15.14 -9.76
N SER A 9 -1.38 -15.94 -9.76
CA SER A 9 -2.75 -15.41 -9.68
C SER A 9 -3.06 -14.69 -8.35
N ASN A 10 -2.42 -15.09 -7.25
CA ASN A 10 -2.63 -14.46 -5.96
C ASN A 10 -1.89 -13.11 -5.84
N SER A 11 -0.65 -13.00 -6.35
CA SER A 11 0.09 -11.73 -6.32
C SER A 11 -0.59 -10.64 -7.16
N GLU A 12 -1.16 -11.01 -8.30
CA GLU A 12 -1.91 -10.08 -9.17
C GLU A 12 -3.15 -9.55 -8.44
N LYS A 13 -3.93 -10.43 -7.80
CA LYS A 13 -5.10 -10.04 -7.00
C LYS A 13 -4.74 -9.07 -5.87
N ILE A 14 -3.62 -9.30 -5.20
CA ILE A 14 -3.12 -8.40 -4.15
C ILE A 14 -2.75 -7.04 -4.74
N SER A 15 -2.02 -7.01 -5.85
CA SER A 15 -1.65 -5.77 -6.52
C SER A 15 -2.88 -4.95 -6.95
N THR A 16 -3.89 -5.61 -7.52
CA THR A 16 -5.16 -4.97 -7.87
C THR A 16 -5.87 -4.43 -6.63
N SER A 17 -6.00 -5.23 -5.58
CA SER A 17 -6.62 -4.80 -4.30
C SER A 17 -5.91 -3.59 -3.68
N VAL A 18 -4.57 -3.56 -3.75
CA VAL A 18 -3.76 -2.42 -3.29
C VAL A 18 -4.02 -1.18 -4.14
N SER A 19 -4.08 -1.33 -5.47
CA SER A 19 -4.39 -0.24 -6.38
C SER A 19 -5.80 0.33 -6.12
N ASP A 20 -6.79 -0.54 -5.96
CA ASP A 20 -8.16 -0.16 -5.64
C ASP A 20 -8.24 0.55 -4.29
N PHE A 21 -7.52 0.05 -3.28
CA PHE A 21 -7.41 0.72 -1.98
C PHE A 21 -6.82 2.13 -2.11
N PHE A 22 -5.74 2.28 -2.89
CA PHE A 22 -5.12 3.59 -3.13
C PHE A 22 -6.08 4.58 -3.76
N HIS A 23 -6.84 4.14 -4.77
CA HIS A 23 -7.81 4.96 -5.46
C HIS A 23 -9.00 5.30 -4.54
N ARG A 24 -9.61 4.28 -3.91
CA ARG A 24 -10.81 4.40 -3.07
C ARG A 24 -10.60 5.30 -1.85
N PHE A 25 -9.43 5.24 -1.21
CA PHE A 25 -9.14 5.98 0.01
C PHE A 25 -8.15 7.14 -0.20
N HIS A 26 -7.90 7.52 -1.46
CA HIS A 26 -7.04 8.64 -1.85
C HIS A 26 -5.67 8.62 -1.15
N VAL A 27 -5.04 7.45 -1.06
CA VAL A 27 -3.83 7.23 -0.26
C VAL A 27 -2.67 8.11 -0.74
N ALA A 28 -2.55 8.35 -2.04
CA ALA A 28 -1.54 9.28 -2.59
C ALA A 28 -1.70 10.72 -2.07
N SER A 29 -2.94 11.19 -1.90
CA SER A 29 -3.22 12.50 -1.32
C SER A 29 -2.88 12.53 0.18
N ALA A 30 -3.19 11.46 0.90
CA ALA A 30 -2.82 11.31 2.31
C ALA A 30 -1.29 11.31 2.50
N LEU A 31 -0.55 10.60 1.64
CA LEU A 31 0.92 10.62 1.60
C LEU A 31 1.46 12.04 1.42
N LYS A 32 0.95 12.79 0.43
CA LYS A 32 1.35 14.18 0.21
C LYS A 32 1.07 15.07 1.43
N LYS A 33 -0.10 14.94 2.06
CA LYS A 33 -0.48 15.68 3.28
C LYS A 33 0.37 15.33 4.50
N SER A 34 1.00 14.15 4.48
CA SER A 34 1.92 13.65 5.51
C SER A 34 3.38 13.92 5.20
N ASN A 35 3.68 14.81 4.25
CA ASN A 35 5.03 15.15 3.82
C ASN A 35 5.80 14.00 3.15
N ALA A 36 5.08 12.96 2.72
CA ALA A 36 5.62 11.83 1.95
C ALA A 36 5.65 12.19 0.45
N VAL A 37 6.41 13.23 0.11
CA VAL A 37 6.50 13.78 -1.25
C VAL A 37 7.65 13.15 -2.04
N HIS A 38 7.52 13.14 -3.36
CA HIS A 38 8.57 12.69 -4.27
C HIS A 38 9.88 13.45 -4.00
N LYS A 39 10.97 12.70 -3.78
CA LYS A 39 12.34 13.21 -3.88
C LYS A 39 12.91 12.72 -5.21
N ARG A 40 13.72 13.56 -5.87
CA ARG A 40 14.27 13.30 -7.22
C ARG A 40 14.69 11.83 -7.37
N GLY A 41 14.10 11.13 -8.34
CA GLY A 41 14.48 9.76 -8.69
C GLY A 41 13.56 8.62 -8.23
N PHE A 42 12.59 8.83 -7.31
CA PHE A 42 11.68 7.74 -6.91
C PHE A 42 10.29 8.20 -6.42
N SER A 43 9.24 7.45 -6.73
CA SER A 43 7.87 7.78 -6.30
C SER A 43 7.53 7.16 -4.94
N VAL A 44 7.27 8.00 -3.92
CA VAL A 44 6.87 7.53 -2.58
C VAL A 44 5.56 6.72 -2.59
N PRO A 45 4.51 7.10 -3.35
CA PRO A 45 3.33 6.25 -3.53
C PRO A 45 3.65 4.85 -4.06
N VAL A 46 4.61 4.70 -4.97
CA VAL A 46 5.02 3.40 -5.53
C VAL A 46 5.74 2.55 -4.48
N ILE A 47 6.60 3.16 -3.67
CA ILE A 47 7.26 2.48 -2.55
C ILE A 47 6.23 2.03 -1.51
N PHE A 48 5.24 2.88 -1.21
CA PHE A 48 4.19 2.55 -0.25
C PHE A 48 3.24 1.46 -0.77
N SER A 49 2.90 1.47 -2.06
CA SER A 49 2.08 0.40 -2.66
C SER A 49 2.81 -0.93 -2.66
N PHE A 50 4.11 -0.92 -2.96
CA PHE A 50 4.97 -2.09 -2.83
C PHE A 50 5.01 -2.63 -1.39
N LEU A 51 5.17 -1.75 -0.40
CA LEU A 51 5.14 -2.14 1.02
C LEU A 51 3.81 -2.84 1.35
N LEU A 52 2.69 -2.23 0.98
CA LEU A 52 1.36 -2.77 1.28
C LEU A 52 1.14 -4.14 0.62
N ALA A 53 1.51 -4.28 -0.66
CA ALA A 53 1.45 -5.56 -1.36
C ALA A 53 2.34 -6.62 -0.72
N SER A 54 3.52 -6.22 -0.22
CA SER A 54 4.44 -7.13 0.45
C SER A 54 3.89 -7.68 1.77
N ILE A 55 3.13 -6.87 2.53
CA ILE A 55 2.52 -7.26 3.81
C ILE A 55 1.44 -8.32 3.60
N PHE A 56 0.64 -8.19 2.53
CA PHE A 56 -0.43 -9.14 2.21
C PHE A 56 0.03 -10.36 1.42
N THR A 57 1.30 -10.42 1.06
CA THR A 57 1.88 -11.60 0.39
C THR A 57 2.43 -12.57 1.44
N ASN A 58 2.30 -13.88 1.20
CA ASN A 58 2.86 -14.88 2.09
C ASN A 58 4.40 -14.94 1.97
N GLY A 59 5.10 -14.14 2.79
CA GLY A 59 6.56 -14.05 2.87
C GLY A 59 7.05 -12.73 3.47
N SER A 60 8.38 -12.60 3.63
CA SER A 60 8.96 -11.33 4.09
C SER A 60 9.05 -10.31 2.95
N THR A 61 8.97 -9.02 3.30
CA THR A 61 9.18 -7.90 2.35
C THR A 61 10.49 -8.04 1.59
N TYR A 62 11.56 -8.52 2.24
CA TYR A 62 12.83 -8.79 1.57
C TYR A 62 12.71 -9.84 0.45
N ARG A 63 12.04 -10.97 0.70
CA ARG A 63 11.82 -12.00 -0.32
C ARG A 63 10.91 -11.49 -1.45
N PHE A 64 9.94 -10.64 -1.11
CA PHE A 64 9.08 -10.00 -2.09
C PHE A 64 9.87 -9.04 -2.99
N TYR A 65 10.79 -8.27 -2.42
CA TYR A 65 11.72 -7.39 -3.13
C TYR A 65 12.64 -8.17 -4.07
N GLN A 66 13.31 -9.22 -3.58
CA GLN A 66 14.25 -10.01 -4.38
C GLN A 66 13.61 -10.58 -5.66
N LYS A 67 12.32 -10.98 -5.59
CA LYS A 67 11.60 -11.52 -6.75
C LYS A 67 11.28 -10.48 -7.83
N GLN A 68 11.16 -9.21 -7.44
CA GLN A 68 10.71 -8.12 -8.33
C GLN A 68 11.82 -7.11 -8.60
N LYS A 69 13.02 -7.34 -8.06
CA LYS A 69 14.14 -6.39 -8.04
C LYS A 69 14.41 -5.75 -9.41
N GLU A 70 14.40 -6.55 -10.48
CA GLU A 70 14.66 -6.08 -11.85
C GLU A 70 13.53 -5.22 -12.45
N GLN A 71 12.32 -5.28 -11.87
CA GLN A 71 11.14 -4.52 -12.31
C GLN A 71 10.90 -3.26 -11.46
N LEU A 72 11.59 -3.12 -10.32
CA LEU A 72 11.39 -2.00 -9.41
C LEU A 72 12.14 -0.76 -9.91
N SER A 73 11.48 0.40 -9.84
CA SER A 73 12.08 1.70 -10.15
C SER A 73 12.91 2.29 -9.01
N PHE A 74 13.17 1.52 -7.94
CA PHE A 74 13.89 1.96 -6.76
C PHE A 74 14.76 0.84 -6.17
N SER A 75 15.83 1.22 -5.47
CA SER A 75 16.72 0.28 -4.78
C SER A 75 16.26 -0.03 -3.35
N ASP A 76 16.73 -1.13 -2.76
CA ASP A 76 16.50 -1.48 -1.34
C ASP A 76 16.96 -0.37 -0.39
N LYS A 77 18.08 0.31 -0.72
CA LYS A 77 18.53 1.50 0.02
C LYS A 77 17.49 2.63 -0.04
N THR A 78 16.90 2.87 -1.21
CA THR A 78 15.86 3.88 -1.40
C THR A 78 14.60 3.52 -0.61
N PHE A 79 14.18 2.26 -0.68
CA PHE A 79 13.05 1.73 0.08
C PHE A 79 13.21 2.00 1.59
N ARG A 80 14.37 1.62 2.15
CA ARG A 80 14.67 1.84 3.58
C ARG A 80 14.77 3.31 3.94
N ASN A 81 15.40 4.12 3.09
CA ASN A 81 15.52 5.56 3.33
C ASN A 81 14.15 6.24 3.40
N VAL A 82 13.20 5.83 2.55
CA VAL A 82 11.83 6.36 2.61
C VAL A 82 11.15 5.95 3.90
N LEU A 83 11.17 4.65 4.27
CA LEU A 83 10.49 4.18 5.48
C LEU A 83 11.07 4.79 6.77
N ASN A 84 12.37 5.07 6.77
CA ASN A 84 13.07 5.67 7.91
C ASN A 84 13.18 7.21 7.81
N ASP A 85 12.51 7.86 6.86
CA ASP A 85 12.59 9.32 6.71
C ASP A 85 11.86 10.01 7.87
N PRO A 86 12.57 10.71 8.77
CA PRO A 86 11.96 11.36 9.94
C PRO A 86 11.06 12.54 9.56
N HIS A 87 11.17 13.05 8.32
CA HIS A 87 10.32 14.13 7.85
C HIS A 87 8.96 13.64 7.36
N ILE A 88 8.78 12.33 7.16
CA ILE A 88 7.47 11.76 6.81
C ILE A 88 6.66 11.55 8.08
N HIS A 89 5.50 12.19 8.16
CA HIS A 89 4.59 12.09 9.30
C HIS A 89 3.73 10.82 9.21
N TRP A 90 4.30 9.65 9.54
CA TRP A 90 3.63 8.36 9.45
C TRP A 90 2.33 8.27 10.27
N GLN A 91 2.31 8.85 11.47
CA GLN A 91 1.10 8.89 12.29
C GLN A 91 -0.02 9.71 11.63
N LYS A 92 0.33 10.84 11.00
CA LYS A 92 -0.64 11.66 10.24
C LYS A 92 -1.19 10.88 9.04
N LEU A 93 -0.34 10.12 8.35
CA LEU A 93 -0.77 9.25 7.24
C LEU A 93 -1.83 8.24 7.73
N LEU A 94 -1.54 7.54 8.83
CA LEU A 94 -2.46 6.56 9.41
C LEU A 94 -3.81 7.20 9.75
N ILE A 95 -3.81 8.35 10.42
CA ILE A 95 -5.04 9.07 10.79
C ILE A 95 -5.85 9.47 9.55
N LEU A 96 -5.20 10.00 8.51
CA LEU A 96 -5.87 10.42 7.28
C LEU A 96 -6.51 9.23 6.54
N VAL A 97 -5.79 8.12 6.44
CA VAL A 97 -6.31 6.89 5.81
C VAL A 97 -7.44 6.30 6.65
N ALA A 98 -7.27 6.17 7.97
CA ALA A 98 -8.29 5.66 8.88
C ALA A 98 -9.56 6.51 8.83
N LYS A 99 -9.44 7.85 8.83
CA LYS A 99 -10.59 8.75 8.65
C LYS A 99 -11.33 8.47 7.34
N SER A 100 -10.59 8.29 6.23
CA SER A 100 -11.20 7.97 4.93
C SER A 100 -11.93 6.64 4.95
N VAL A 101 -11.36 5.61 5.57
CA VAL A 101 -11.97 4.29 5.71
C VAL A 101 -13.21 4.35 6.58
N ILE A 102 -13.14 4.97 7.76
CA ILE A 102 -14.29 5.11 8.67
C ILE A 102 -15.42 5.89 8.00
N THR A 103 -15.11 6.96 7.27
CA THR A 103 -16.11 7.75 6.54
C THR A 103 -16.80 6.90 5.47
N PHE A 104 -16.03 6.06 4.76
CA PHE A 104 -16.56 5.14 3.77
C PHE A 104 -17.44 4.03 4.38
N LEU A 105 -17.04 3.49 5.53
CA LEU A 105 -17.77 2.42 6.20
C LEU A 105 -19.02 2.90 6.93
N ARG A 106 -19.04 4.15 7.41
CA ARG A 106 -20.16 4.72 8.20
C ARG A 106 -21.55 4.43 7.61
N PRO A 107 -21.87 4.75 6.34
CA PRO A 107 -23.20 4.44 5.78
C PRO A 107 -23.46 2.93 5.62
N LEU A 108 -22.41 2.10 5.62
CA LEU A 108 -22.54 0.65 5.51
C LEU A 108 -22.84 -0.02 6.86
N THR A 109 -22.59 0.66 7.97
CA THR A 109 -22.74 0.14 9.34
C THR A 109 -23.63 1.03 10.20
N ASP A 110 -24.37 1.96 9.58
CA ASP A 110 -25.29 2.84 10.30
C ASP A 110 -26.49 2.02 10.82
N ASP A 111 -26.92 2.27 12.06
CA ASP A 111 -28.10 1.61 12.65
C ASP A 111 -29.38 1.92 11.86
N ALA A 112 -29.42 3.05 11.13
CA ALA A 112 -30.50 3.39 10.22
C ALA A 112 -30.42 2.68 8.86
N ARG A 113 -29.43 1.80 8.64
CA ARG A 113 -29.28 1.03 7.39
C ARG A 113 -30.45 0.07 7.23
N LYS A 114 -31.42 0.45 6.40
CA LYS A 114 -32.48 -0.46 5.93
C LYS A 114 -31.85 -1.57 5.07
N THR A 115 -31.87 -2.80 5.57
CA THR A 115 -31.62 -3.99 4.76
C THR A 115 -32.81 -4.18 3.84
N THR A 116 -32.69 -3.69 2.60
CA THR A 116 -33.64 -4.00 1.52
C THR A 116 -33.23 -5.31 0.88
#